data_AF-B2RKP9-F1
#
_entry.id   AF-B2RKP9-F1
#
_cell.length_a   1.000
_cell.length_b   1.000
_cell.length_c   1.000
_cell.angle_alpha   90.00
_cell.angle_beta   90.00
_cell.angle_gamma   90.00
#
_symmetry.space_group_name_H-M   'P 1'
#
loop_
_entity.id
_entity.type
_entity.pdbx_description
1 polymer ?
#
loop_
_entity_poly.entity_id
_entity_poly.type
_entity_poly.pdbx_seq_one_letter_code
_entity_poly.pdbx_strand_id
1 'polypeptide(L)'
;MVSEAKHQGKDIENIKAGKLVGKKNDQDLMAAGNAIERSHKNISEIANLMLAESHFPYVLFLEGSNFLTETISVKRPDGRVVKLEYHSGMLNRLDRLTAANYGMPINTNLCKNKFVKHNDKAIMLQATSIYTQGNGERWDVNKMLEIMLDISKTSLQLLGSDLFEQLTLKK
;
A
#
# COMPACT_ATOMS: atom_id res chain seq x y z
N MET A 1 6.06 5.20 14.08
CA MET A 1 5.58 4.50 12.87
C MET A 1 4.10 4.75 12.72
N VAL A 2 3.63 4.96 11.49
CA VAL A 2 2.22 5.19 11.16
C VAL A 2 1.78 4.14 10.15
N SER A 3 0.70 3.42 10.47
CA SER A 3 0.16 2.35 9.62
C SER A 3 -1.28 2.65 9.21
N GLU A 4 -1.60 2.41 7.95
CA GLU A 4 -2.97 2.49 7.42
C GLU A 4 -3.27 1.26 6.56
N ALA A 5 -4.48 0.72 6.67
CA ALA A 5 -4.96 -0.37 5.83
C ALA A 5 -6.18 0.07 5.02
N LYS A 6 -6.22 -0.31 3.74
CA LYS A 6 -7.32 0.00 2.82
C LYS A 6 -7.75 -1.25 2.06
N HIS A 7 -9.07 -1.40 1.96
CA HIS A 7 -9.71 -2.45 1.19
C HIS A 7 -10.49 -1.84 0.02
N GLN A 8 -10.28 -2.36 -1.20
CA GLN A 8 -11.10 -1.98 -2.35
C GLN A 8 -11.26 -3.14 -3.36
N GLY A 9 -12.49 -3.29 -3.84
CA GLY A 9 -12.86 -4.31 -4.83
C GLY A 9 -13.25 -5.64 -4.18
N LYS A 10 -14.51 -6.04 -4.38
CA LYS A 10 -15.10 -7.28 -3.85
C LYS A 10 -15.33 -8.35 -4.92
N ASP A 11 -14.69 -8.22 -6.08
CA ASP A 11 -14.95 -9.08 -7.24
C ASP A 11 -14.66 -10.55 -6.92
N ILE A 12 -13.56 -10.84 -6.21
CA ILE A 12 -13.22 -12.20 -5.77
C ILE A 12 -14.32 -12.81 -4.88
N GLU A 13 -14.83 -12.05 -3.92
CA GLU A 13 -15.90 -12.50 -3.01
C GLU A 13 -17.22 -12.71 -3.77
N ASN A 14 -17.57 -11.80 -4.68
CA ASN A 14 -18.77 -11.89 -5.51
C ASN A 14 -18.74 -13.11 -6.44
N ILE A 15 -17.61 -13.35 -7.10
CA ILE A 15 -17.42 -14.50 -8.01
C ILE A 15 -17.52 -15.81 -7.21
N LYS A 16 -16.84 -15.91 -6.06
CA LYS A 16 -16.92 -17.10 -5.18
C LYS A 16 -18.35 -17.36 -4.69
N ALA A 17 -19.13 -16.31 -4.46
CA ALA A 17 -20.54 -16.39 -4.07
C ALA A 17 -21.51 -16.62 -5.25
N GLY A 18 -21.03 -16.61 -6.50
CA GLY A 18 -21.87 -16.70 -7.69
C GLY A 18 -22.75 -15.46 -7.94
N LYS A 19 -22.43 -14.33 -7.31
CA LYS A 19 -23.19 -13.09 -7.42
C LYS A 19 -22.80 -12.32 -8.67
N LEU A 20 -23.78 -11.94 -9.49
CA LEU A 20 -23.60 -10.98 -10.58
C LEU A 20 -23.78 -9.55 -10.06
N VAL A 21 -23.10 -8.62 -10.71
CA VAL A 21 -23.05 -7.20 -10.35
C VAL A 21 -23.42 -6.33 -11.55
N GLY A 22 -23.34 -5.00 -11.39
CA GLY A 22 -23.75 -4.03 -12.39
C GLY A 22 -25.21 -3.63 -12.26
N LYS A 23 -25.61 -2.55 -12.94
CA LYS A 23 -26.97 -1.97 -12.83
C LYS A 23 -28.07 -2.97 -13.19
N LYS A 24 -27.78 -3.93 -14.08
CA LYS A 24 -28.69 -4.99 -14.53
C LYS A 24 -28.42 -6.35 -13.89
N ASN A 25 -27.46 -6.46 -12.95
CA ASN A 25 -27.01 -7.73 -12.35
C ASN A 25 -26.61 -8.78 -13.39
N ASP A 26 -25.89 -8.36 -14.42
CA ASP A 26 -25.49 -9.17 -15.58
C ASP A 26 -23.96 -9.29 -15.75
N GLN A 27 -23.18 -8.63 -14.89
CA GLN A 27 -21.71 -8.57 -15.00
C GLN A 27 -21.03 -9.41 -13.93
N ASP A 28 -19.88 -9.99 -14.26
CA ASP A 28 -19.03 -10.68 -13.28
C ASP A 28 -18.17 -9.73 -12.45
N LEU A 29 -17.84 -8.57 -13.02
CA LEU A 29 -16.89 -7.61 -12.47
C LEU A 29 -17.57 -6.27 -12.28
N MET A 30 -17.22 -5.58 -11.20
CA MET A 30 -17.59 -4.20 -10.96
C MET A 30 -16.48 -3.28 -11.50
N ALA A 31 -16.87 -2.22 -12.22
CA ALA A 31 -15.93 -1.17 -12.56
C ALA A 31 -15.38 -0.53 -11.28
N ALA A 32 -14.06 -0.55 -11.10
CA ALA A 32 -13.44 -0.11 -9.86
C ALA A 32 -13.60 1.41 -9.67
N GLY A 33 -14.03 1.81 -8.47
CA GLY A 33 -14.13 3.21 -8.06
C GLY A 33 -12.77 3.86 -7.77
N ASN A 34 -12.79 5.09 -7.26
CA ASN A 34 -11.61 5.91 -6.96
C ASN A 34 -11.46 6.29 -5.48
N ALA A 35 -12.22 5.66 -4.58
CA ALA A 35 -12.22 5.97 -3.16
C ALA A 35 -10.84 5.86 -2.49
N ILE A 36 -9.95 5.03 -3.05
CA ILE A 36 -8.58 4.85 -2.60
C ILE A 36 -7.72 6.13 -2.67
N GLU A 37 -8.07 7.09 -3.52
CA GLU A 37 -7.35 8.37 -3.66
C GLU A 37 -7.34 9.18 -2.35
N ARG A 38 -8.30 8.92 -1.44
CA ARG A 38 -8.35 9.57 -0.12
C ARG A 38 -7.14 9.26 0.77
N SER A 39 -6.40 8.18 0.50
CA SER A 39 -5.18 7.85 1.24
C SER A 39 -4.11 8.93 1.13
N HIS A 40 -4.04 9.67 0.02
CA HIS A 40 -3.07 10.75 -0.16
C HIS A 40 -3.18 11.84 0.90
N LYS A 41 -4.40 12.12 1.38
CA LYS A 41 -4.61 13.16 2.40
C LYS A 41 -3.84 12.84 3.68
N ASN A 42 -4.03 11.65 4.26
CA ASN A 42 -3.34 11.27 5.50
C ASN A 42 -1.82 11.17 5.30
N ILE A 43 -1.37 10.73 4.14
CA ILE A 43 0.05 10.70 3.77
C ILE A 43 0.63 12.11 3.80
N SER A 44 -0.02 13.09 3.19
CA SER A 44 0.41 14.49 3.20
C SER A 44 0.40 15.12 4.60
N GLU A 45 -0.60 14.80 5.43
CA GLU A 45 -0.66 15.30 6.82
C GLU A 45 0.56 14.83 7.63
N ILE A 46 0.89 13.53 7.57
CA ILE A 46 2.04 12.98 8.30
C ILE A 46 3.35 13.44 7.67
N ALA A 47 3.42 13.61 6.35
CA ALA A 47 4.60 14.14 5.68
C ALA A 47 4.93 15.55 6.17
N ASN A 48 3.91 16.41 6.30
CA ASN A 48 4.04 17.76 6.86
C ASN A 48 4.46 17.73 8.33
N LEU A 49 3.87 16.85 9.14
CA LEU A 49 4.24 16.69 10.55
C LEU A 49 5.71 16.28 10.71
N MET A 50 6.20 15.42 9.83
CA MET A 50 7.55 14.86 9.87
C MET A 50 8.50 15.55 8.87
N LEU A 51 8.22 16.79 8.47
CA LEU A 51 9.00 17.48 7.43
C LEU A 51 10.47 17.72 7.82
N ALA A 52 10.74 17.87 9.12
CA ALA A 52 12.09 18.01 9.66
C ALA A 52 12.83 16.67 9.82
N GLU A 53 12.14 15.55 9.64
CA GLU A 53 12.67 14.21 9.88
C GLU A 53 13.40 13.68 8.63
N SER A 54 14.48 12.94 8.84
CA SER A 54 15.19 12.22 7.77
C SER A 54 14.58 10.85 7.42
N HIS A 55 13.41 10.56 8.00
CA HIS A 55 12.70 9.31 7.85
C HIS A 55 11.19 9.55 7.70
N PHE A 56 10.51 8.66 6.97
CA PHE A 56 9.07 8.70 6.77
C PHE A 56 8.46 7.30 6.95
N PRO A 57 8.21 6.88 8.21
CA PRO A 57 7.77 5.52 8.55
C PRO A 57 6.25 5.36 8.36
N TYR A 58 5.75 5.71 7.17
CA TYR A 58 4.34 5.54 6.77
C TYR A 58 4.21 4.26 5.95
N VAL A 59 3.39 3.32 6.42
CA VAL A 59 3.06 2.09 5.70
C VAL A 59 1.58 2.07 5.30
N LEU A 60 1.31 1.79 4.03
CA LEU A 60 -0.03 1.62 3.48
C LEU A 60 -0.22 0.18 3.01
N PHE A 61 -1.09 -0.57 3.69
CA PHE A 61 -1.46 -1.93 3.32
C PHE A 61 -2.71 -1.93 2.44
N LEU A 62 -2.62 -2.59 1.29
CA LEU A 62 -3.69 -2.69 0.30
C LEU A 62 -4.15 -4.13 0.15
N GLU A 63 -5.46 -4.34 0.17
CA GLU A 63 -6.08 -5.63 -0.11
C GLU A 63 -7.36 -5.51 -0.95
N GLY A 64 -7.69 -6.60 -1.64
CA GLY A 64 -8.86 -6.69 -2.51
C GLY A 64 -8.52 -6.70 -4.00
N SER A 65 -9.53 -7.03 -4.79
CA SER A 65 -9.42 -7.28 -6.24
C SER A 65 -8.99 -6.08 -7.09
N ASN A 66 -8.96 -4.86 -6.52
CA ASN A 66 -8.48 -3.68 -7.24
C ASN A 66 -6.96 -3.45 -7.09
N PHE A 67 -6.26 -4.28 -6.32
CA PHE A 67 -4.82 -4.14 -6.05
C PHE A 67 -4.03 -5.39 -6.45
N LEU A 68 -4.47 -6.10 -7.49
CA LEU A 68 -3.78 -7.28 -7.97
C LEU A 68 -2.41 -6.93 -8.55
N THR A 69 -1.41 -7.78 -8.29
CA THR A 69 -0.09 -7.74 -8.95
C THR A 69 0.18 -8.98 -9.77
N GLU A 70 -0.72 -9.96 -9.72
CA GLU A 70 -0.67 -11.18 -10.50
C GLU A 70 -2.07 -11.52 -11.04
N THR A 71 -2.11 -12.17 -12.20
CA THR A 71 -3.37 -12.62 -12.79
C THR A 71 -3.86 -13.85 -12.03
N ILE A 72 -5.08 -13.77 -11.50
CA ILE A 72 -5.69 -14.87 -10.73
C ILE A 72 -6.90 -15.44 -11.46
N SER A 73 -7.24 -16.68 -11.14
CA SER A 73 -8.44 -17.36 -11.63
C SER A 73 -9.34 -17.73 -10.46
N VAL A 74 -10.60 -17.30 -10.53
CA VAL A 74 -11.59 -17.54 -9.47
C VAL A 74 -12.72 -18.39 -10.04
N LYS A 75 -12.98 -19.55 -9.43
CA LYS A 75 -14.05 -20.46 -9.83
C LYS A 75 -15.36 -20.04 -9.18
N ARG A 76 -16.42 -19.94 -9.99
CA ARG A 76 -17.81 -19.71 -9.55
C ARG A 76 -18.46 -21.02 -9.09
N PRO A 77 -19.55 -20.95 -8.30
CA PRO A 77 -20.33 -22.13 -7.91
C PRO A 77 -20.89 -22.94 -9.09
N ASP A 78 -21.17 -22.28 -10.21
CA ASP A 78 -21.64 -22.90 -11.47
C ASP A 78 -20.54 -23.64 -12.24
N GLY A 79 -19.29 -23.64 -11.74
CA GLY A 79 -18.14 -24.30 -12.35
C GLY A 79 -17.35 -23.42 -13.32
N ARG A 80 -17.88 -22.26 -13.74
CA ARG A 80 -17.19 -21.33 -14.64
C ARG A 80 -15.99 -20.70 -13.96
N VAL A 81 -14.89 -20.55 -14.69
CA VAL A 81 -13.67 -19.89 -14.21
C VAL A 81 -13.63 -18.47 -14.76
N VAL A 82 -13.55 -17.48 -13.86
CA VAL A 82 -13.39 -16.07 -14.21
C VAL A 82 -11.94 -15.69 -13.99
N LYS A 83 -11.29 -15.19 -15.05
CA LYS A 83 -9.91 -14.73 -15.02
C LYS A 83 -9.87 -13.23 -14.72
N LEU A 84 -9.13 -12.85 -13.67
CA LEU A 84 -8.92 -11.47 -13.25
C LEU A 84 -7.52 -11.03 -13.68
N GLU A 85 -7.45 -10.23 -14.74
CA GLU A 85 -6.18 -9.74 -15.28
C GLU A 85 -5.71 -8.51 -14.50
N TYR A 86 -4.56 -8.63 -13.83
CA TYR A 86 -4.07 -7.57 -12.94
C TYR A 86 -3.78 -6.26 -13.66
N HIS A 87 -3.42 -6.29 -14.95
CA HIS A 87 -3.12 -5.09 -15.75
C HIS A 87 -4.39 -4.46 -16.37
N SER A 88 -5.58 -4.98 -16.05
CA SER A 88 -6.83 -4.40 -16.54
C SER A 88 -7.14 -3.09 -15.81
N GLY A 89 -7.20 -1.99 -16.56
CA GLY A 89 -7.63 -0.68 -16.07
C GLY A 89 -9.09 -0.63 -15.58
N MET A 90 -9.88 -1.68 -15.85
CA MET A 90 -11.22 -1.82 -15.28
C MET A 90 -11.18 -2.12 -13.78
N LEU A 91 -10.16 -2.87 -13.34
CA LEU A 91 -10.01 -3.39 -11.98
C LEU A 91 -8.91 -2.65 -11.21
N ASN A 92 -7.72 -2.54 -11.79
CA ASN A 92 -6.53 -2.13 -11.05
C ASN A 92 -6.54 -0.65 -10.70
N ARG A 93 -6.25 -0.32 -9.44
CA ARG A 93 -6.18 1.04 -8.90
C ARG A 93 -4.85 1.32 -8.17
N LEU A 94 -3.84 0.47 -8.32
CA LEU A 94 -2.50 0.70 -7.76
C LEU A 94 -1.88 2.00 -8.26
N ASP A 95 -2.02 2.32 -9.55
CA ASP A 95 -1.50 3.55 -10.14
C ASP A 95 -2.11 4.83 -9.54
N ARG A 96 -3.24 4.72 -8.83
CA ARG A 96 -3.81 5.86 -8.08
C ARG A 96 -3.00 6.20 -6.82
N LEU A 97 -2.04 5.37 -6.44
CA LEU A 97 -1.23 5.49 -5.23
C LEU A 97 0.27 5.65 -5.50
N THR A 98 0.77 5.32 -6.69
CA THR A 98 2.22 5.35 -7.01
C THR A 98 2.83 6.75 -6.91
N ALA A 99 2.02 7.81 -6.95
CA ALA A 99 2.49 9.16 -6.66
C ALA A 99 2.99 9.33 -5.21
N ALA A 100 2.44 8.58 -4.24
CA ALA A 100 2.81 8.68 -2.83
C ALA A 100 4.22 8.12 -2.53
N ASN A 101 4.78 7.33 -3.43
CA ASN A 101 6.13 6.81 -3.31
C ASN A 101 7.02 7.16 -4.52
N TYR A 102 6.61 8.14 -5.34
CA TYR A 102 7.34 8.61 -6.52
C TYR A 102 7.65 7.52 -7.55
N GLY A 103 6.82 6.48 -7.63
CA GLY A 103 7.04 5.33 -8.51
C GLY A 103 8.20 4.42 -8.09
N MET A 104 8.68 4.54 -6.84
CA MET A 104 9.61 3.57 -6.26
C MET A 104 8.92 2.21 -6.10
N PRO A 105 9.69 1.10 -5.97
CA PRO A 105 9.12 -0.24 -5.85
C PRO A 105 8.09 -0.35 -4.72
N ILE A 106 6.96 -1.00 -5.01
CA ILE A 106 6.00 -1.45 -3.99
C ILE A 106 6.57 -2.65 -3.21
N ASN A 107 5.91 -3.03 -2.13
CA ASN A 107 6.32 -4.11 -1.23
C ASN A 107 7.76 -3.95 -0.70
N THR A 108 8.17 -2.69 -0.51
CA THR A 108 9.53 -2.30 -0.13
C THR A 108 9.47 -1.31 1.02
N ASN A 109 10.39 -1.45 1.97
CA ASN A 109 10.59 -0.48 3.04
C ASN A 109 11.29 0.76 2.48
N LEU A 110 10.55 1.87 2.42
CA LEU A 110 10.99 3.18 1.92
C LEU A 110 11.13 4.20 3.06
N CYS A 111 11.27 3.73 4.31
CA CYS A 111 11.31 4.57 5.51
C CYS A 111 12.43 5.61 5.49
N LYS A 112 13.57 5.33 4.87
CA LYS A 112 14.68 6.29 4.79
C LYS A 112 14.42 7.29 3.66
N ASN A 113 14.36 8.59 3.99
CA ASN A 113 14.09 9.62 2.99
C ASN A 113 15.21 9.65 1.92
N LYS A 114 14.81 9.88 0.68
CA LYS A 114 15.74 9.98 -0.45
C LYS A 114 16.01 11.44 -0.76
N PHE A 115 17.28 11.80 -0.90
CA PHE A 115 17.67 13.13 -1.37
C PHE A 115 17.98 13.07 -2.86
N VAL A 116 17.32 13.91 -3.64
CA VAL A 116 17.58 14.06 -5.07
C VAL A 116 18.12 15.47 -5.33
N LYS A 117 18.98 15.58 -6.34
CA LYS A 117 19.55 16.86 -6.75
C LYS A 117 18.99 17.26 -8.11
N HIS A 118 18.62 18.53 -8.24
CA HIS A 118 18.29 19.14 -9.51
C HIS A 118 18.96 20.52 -9.55
N ASN A 119 19.99 20.64 -10.40
CA ASN A 119 20.90 21.79 -10.44
C ASN A 119 21.54 22.05 -9.06
N ASP A 120 21.31 23.23 -8.51
CA ASP A 120 21.76 23.71 -7.19
C ASP A 120 20.82 23.31 -6.04
N LYS A 121 19.66 22.72 -6.34
CA LYS A 121 18.66 22.34 -5.34
C LYS A 121 18.82 20.89 -4.90
N ALA A 122 18.89 20.67 -3.59
CA ALA A 122 18.72 19.36 -2.97
C ALA A 122 17.31 19.26 -2.39
N ILE A 123 16.56 18.23 -2.79
CA ILE A 123 15.17 18.02 -2.40
C ILE A 123 15.07 16.69 -1.67
N MET A 124 14.46 16.71 -0.49
CA MET A 124 14.13 15.51 0.28
C MET A 124 12.80 14.93 -0.19
N LEU A 125 12.76 13.62 -0.43
CA LEU A 125 11.58 12.87 -0.82
C LEU A 125 11.14 11.98 0.34
N GLN A 126 9.89 12.14 0.75
CA GLN A 126 9.22 11.31 1.76
C GLN A 126 8.34 10.29 1.04
N ALA A 127 8.85 9.08 0.85
CA ALA A 127 8.17 8.04 0.08
C ALA A 127 7.38 7.09 0.99
N THR A 128 6.07 6.95 0.77
CA THR A 128 5.26 5.97 1.50
C THR A 128 5.66 4.55 1.14
N SER A 129 5.78 3.68 2.15
CA SER A 129 5.97 2.25 1.92
C SER A 129 4.62 1.61 1.58
N ILE A 130 4.37 1.36 0.29
CA ILE A 130 3.10 0.79 -0.19
C ILE A 130 3.25 -0.73 -0.31
N TYR A 131 2.43 -1.46 0.45
CA TYR A 131 2.39 -2.92 0.41
C TYR A 131 1.04 -3.39 -0.10
N THR A 132 1.04 -4.42 -0.95
CA THR A 132 -0.19 -5.02 -1.48
C THR A 132 -0.14 -6.53 -1.42
N GLN A 133 -1.30 -7.12 -1.11
CA GLN A 133 -1.51 -8.54 -1.23
C GLN A 133 -1.92 -8.86 -2.67
N GLY A 134 -0.91 -9.19 -3.49
CA GLY A 134 -1.01 -9.27 -4.95
C GLY A 134 -2.03 -10.25 -5.52
N ASN A 135 -2.40 -11.27 -4.75
CA ASN A 135 -3.40 -12.27 -5.11
C ASN A 135 -4.84 -11.85 -4.72
N GLY A 136 -5.01 -10.65 -4.15
CA GLY A 136 -6.30 -10.09 -3.75
C GLY A 136 -6.90 -10.70 -2.48
N GLU A 137 -6.15 -11.57 -1.78
CA GLU A 137 -6.55 -12.11 -0.48
C GLU A 137 -6.39 -11.09 0.64
N ARG A 138 -6.83 -11.47 1.84
CA ARG A 138 -6.61 -10.68 3.05
C ARG A 138 -5.16 -10.80 3.50
N TRP A 139 -4.70 -9.77 4.19
CA TRP A 139 -3.37 -9.79 4.79
C TRP A 139 -3.24 -10.85 5.90
N ASP A 140 -2.08 -11.50 5.92
CA ASP A 140 -1.62 -12.24 7.09
C ASP A 140 -1.11 -11.26 8.17
N VAL A 141 -1.65 -11.38 9.38
CA VAL A 141 -1.37 -10.45 10.48
C VAL A 141 0.10 -10.51 10.93
N ASN A 142 0.73 -11.69 10.88
CA ASN A 142 2.14 -11.84 11.24
C ASN A 142 3.02 -11.16 10.19
N LYS A 143 2.71 -11.30 8.90
CA LYS A 143 3.42 -10.59 7.84
C LYS A 143 3.28 -9.07 7.97
N MET A 144 2.08 -8.57 8.28
CA MET A 144 1.88 -7.14 8.54
C MET A 144 2.74 -6.68 9.72
N LEU A 145 2.78 -7.44 10.80
CA LEU A 145 3.59 -7.15 11.98
C LEU A 145 5.09 -7.13 11.64
N GLU A 146 5.58 -8.10 10.88
CA GLU A 146 6.97 -8.15 10.43
C GLU A 146 7.36 -6.90 9.64
N ILE A 147 6.53 -6.50 8.67
CA ILE A 147 6.75 -5.29 7.86
C ILE A 147 6.76 -4.03 8.74
N MET A 148 5.78 -3.93 9.66
CA MET A 148 5.69 -2.82 10.59
C MET A 148 6.93 -2.73 11.51
N LEU A 149 7.41 -3.87 12.00
CA LEU A 149 8.63 -3.92 12.83
C LEU A 149 9.87 -3.55 12.03
N ASP A 150 9.99 -3.99 10.78
CA ASP A 150 11.11 -3.64 9.89
C ASP A 150 11.20 -2.13 9.65
N ILE A 151 10.08 -1.50 9.30
CA ILE A 151 9.97 -0.05 9.13
C ILE A 151 10.29 0.68 10.43
N SER A 152 9.78 0.18 11.57
CA SER A 152 10.05 0.80 12.89
C SER A 152 11.51 0.72 13.28
N LYS A 153 12.17 -0.41 13.03
CA LYS A 153 13.62 -0.57 13.26
C LYS A 153 14.42 0.40 12.40
N THR A 154 14.03 0.59 11.14
CA THR A 154 14.68 1.56 10.23
C THR A 154 14.52 2.99 10.75
N SER A 155 13.34 3.35 11.26
CA SER A 155 13.10 4.64 11.92
C SER A 155 14.00 4.83 13.15
N LEU A 156 14.09 3.84 14.04
CA LEU A 156 14.97 3.89 15.21
C LEU A 156 16.45 4.03 14.86
N GLN A 157 16.90 3.38 13.77
CA GLN A 157 18.27 3.54 13.28
C GLN A 157 18.56 4.98 12.86
N LEU A 158 17.61 5.65 12.22
CA LEU A 158 17.76 7.05 11.79
C LEU A 158 17.67 8.04 12.94
N LEU A 159 16.93 7.70 14.01
CA LEU A 159 16.87 8.44 15.27
C LEU A 159 18.03 8.10 16.23
N GLY A 160 18.97 7.26 15.83
CA GLY A 160 19.99 6.69 16.71
C GLY A 160 20.87 7.74 17.41
N SER A 161 21.15 8.87 16.75
CA SER A 161 21.90 9.99 17.35
C SER A 161 21.20 10.56 18.58
N ASP A 162 19.88 10.66 18.51
CA ASP A 162 19.06 11.37 19.50
C ASP A 162 18.68 10.44 20.67
N LEU A 163 18.79 9.12 20.44
CA LEU A 163 18.52 8.08 21.43
C LEU A 163 19.78 7.62 22.18
N PHE A 164 20.98 8.02 21.74
CA PHE A 164 22.25 7.49 22.23
C PHE A 164 22.44 7.63 23.75
N GLU A 165 22.15 8.82 24.30
CA GLU A 165 22.29 9.07 25.75
C GLU A 165 21.38 8.16 26.57
N GLN A 166 20.12 7.99 26.14
CA GLN A 166 19.14 7.15 26.85
C GLN A 166 19.48 5.66 26.77
N LEU A 167 20.18 5.23 25.71
CA LEU A 167 20.62 3.85 25.54
C LEU A 167 21.89 3.53 26.33
N THR A 168 22.79 4.51 26.52
CA THR A 168 24.09 4.31 27.16
C THR A 168 24.10 4.65 28.65
N LEU A 169 23.28 5.61 29.08
CA LEU A 169 23.20 6.07 30.48
C LEU A 169 22.11 5.37 31.29
N LYS A 170 21.43 4.37 30.72
CA LYS A 170 20.51 3.50 31.48
C LYS A 170 21.29 2.76 32.57
N LYS A 171 21.05 3.14 33.82
CA LYS A 171 21.39 2.34 35.00
C LYS A 171 20.50 1.11 35.09
#